data_AF-W8C3M8-F1
#
_entry.id   AF-W8C3M8-F1
#
_cell.length_a   1.000
_cell.length_b   1.000
_cell.length_c   1.000
_cell.angle_alpha   90.00
_cell.angle_beta   90.00
_cell.angle_gamma   90.00
#
_symmetry.space_group_name_H-M   'P 1'
#
loop_
_entity.id
_entity.type
_entity.pdbx_description
1 polymer ?
#
loop_
_entity_poly.entity_id
_entity_poly.type
_entity_poly.pdbx_seq_one_letter_code
_entity_poly.pdbx_strand_id
1 'polypeptide(L)'
;MFFTTIIFNRDITYNGIRYPGWAIALGWLSCCISIACIPSHMLYTLMRGKGSLMETLRKQLQAVDWTPANEEHRLEYEEYQRSRKLTSELKAITVETMKSERL
;
A
#
# COMPACT_ATOMS: atom_id res chain seq x y z
N MET A 1 6.99 -12.79 18.65
CA MET A 1 7.57 -11.80 19.58
C MET A 1 6.57 -11.33 20.64
N PHE A 2 5.38 -10.83 20.30
CA PHE A 2 4.40 -10.38 21.31
C PHE A 2 3.88 -11.50 22.24
N PHE A 3 3.47 -12.64 21.70
CA PHE A 3 2.96 -13.75 22.51
C PHE A 3 4.00 -14.33 23.48
N THR A 4 5.26 -14.42 23.04
CA THR A 4 6.37 -14.87 23.90
C THR A 4 6.65 -13.85 25.01
N THR A 5 6.60 -12.54 24.72
CA THR A 5 6.75 -11.50 25.75
C THR A 5 5.62 -11.51 26.79
N ILE A 6 4.40 -11.89 26.39
CA ILE A 6 3.25 -12.02 27.29
C ILE A 6 3.37 -13.26 28.17
N ILE A 7 3.73 -14.41 27.60
CA ILE A 7 3.84 -15.69 28.33
C ILE A 7 5.04 -15.71 29.28
N PHE A 8 6.16 -15.09 28.89
CA PHE A 8 7.38 -15.05 29.70
C PHE A 8 7.52 -13.75 30.51
N ASN A 9 6.51 -12.87 30.54
CA ASN A 9 6.59 -11.67 31.37
C ASN A 9 6.57 -12.08 32.85
N ARG A 10 7.65 -11.77 33.56
CA ARG A 10 7.75 -11.98 35.00
C ARG A 10 6.71 -11.11 35.69
N ASP A 11 5.96 -11.68 36.64
CA ASP A 11 4.92 -10.96 37.37
C ASP A 11 5.45 -9.65 37.94
N ILE A 12 4.94 -8.53 37.43
CA ILE A 12 5.33 -7.19 37.83
C ILE A 12 4.75 -6.94 39.22
N THR A 13 5.59 -6.99 40.25
CA THR A 13 5.23 -6.67 41.64
C THR A 13 5.59 -5.22 41.93
N TYR A 14 4.58 -4.43 42.30
CA TYR A 14 4.77 -3.08 42.81
C TYR A 14 4.52 -3.09 44.31
N ASN A 15 5.51 -2.67 45.10
CA ASN A 15 5.40 -2.57 46.57
C ASN A 15 4.91 -3.86 47.26
N GLY A 16 5.35 -5.02 46.79
CA GLY A 16 4.94 -6.33 47.32
C GLY A 16 3.55 -6.82 46.89
N ILE A 17 2.78 -6.02 46.17
CA ILE A 17 1.46 -6.38 45.64
C ILE A 17 1.60 -6.82 44.19
N ARG A 18 1.09 -8.02 43.89
CA ARG A 18 1.03 -8.56 42.52
C ARG A 18 0.00 -7.77 41.73
N TYR A 19 0.41 -7.24 40.58
CA TYR A 19 -0.52 -6.53 39.69
C TYR A 19 -1.58 -7.51 39.13
N PRO A 20 -2.86 -7.12 39.08
CA PRO A 20 -3.91 -8.04 38.67
C PRO A 20 -3.81 -8.37 37.17
N GLY A 21 -3.92 -9.66 36.83
CA GLY A 21 -3.76 -10.14 35.45
C GLY A 21 -4.73 -9.52 34.44
N TRP A 22 -5.95 -9.13 34.87
CA TRP A 22 -6.91 -8.47 34.01
C TRP A 22 -6.43 -7.09 33.54
N ALA A 23 -5.68 -6.36 34.37
CA ALA A 23 -5.19 -5.03 34.02
C ALA A 23 -4.04 -5.11 33.01
N ILE A 24 -3.22 -6.18 33.09
CA ILE A 24 -2.21 -6.51 32.08
C ILE A 24 -2.89 -6.84 30.76
N ALA A 25 -3.92 -7.69 30.79
CA ALA A 25 -4.69 -8.05 29.60
C ALA A 25 -5.32 -6.81 28.93
N LEU A 26 -5.86 -5.86 29.70
CA LEU A 26 -6.40 -4.61 29.15
C LEU A 26 -5.34 -3.72 28.48
N GLY A 27 -4.14 -3.62 29.06
CA GLY A 27 -3.03 -2.86 28.46
C GLY A 27 -2.56 -3.46 27.13
N TRP A 28 -2.53 -4.78 27.03
CA TRP A 28 -2.23 -5.46 25.77
C TRP A 28 -3.38 -5.33 24.77
N LEU A 29 -4.62 -5.43 25.23
CA LEU A 29 -5.79 -5.26 24.37
C LEU A 29 -5.81 -3.88 23.72
N SER A 30 -5.53 -2.81 24.46
CA SER A 30 -5.49 -1.45 23.90
C SER A 30 -4.38 -1.29 22.86
N CYS A 31 -3.20 -1.88 23.10
CA CYS A 31 -2.10 -1.92 22.13
C CYS A 31 -2.48 -2.70 20.86
N CYS A 32 -3.07 -3.89 21.03
CA CYS A 32 -3.55 -4.72 19.92
C CYS A 32 -4.59 -4.00 19.08
N ILE A 33 -5.54 -3.28 19.69
CA ILE A 33 -6.57 -2.50 18.97
C ILE A 33 -5.91 -1.41 18.10
N SER A 34 -4.93 -0.69 18.65
CA SER A 34 -4.22 0.34 17.88
C SER A 34 -3.48 -0.25 16.68
N ILE A 35 -2.79 -1.38 16.87
CA ILE A 35 -2.06 -2.05 15.79
C ILE A 35 -3.03 -2.65 14.77
N ALA A 36 -4.16 -3.20 15.23
CA ALA A 36 -5.18 -3.81 14.37
C ALA A 36 -5.95 -2.80 13.51
N CYS A 37 -5.92 -1.50 13.82
CA CYS A 37 -6.61 -0.47 13.04
C CYS A 37 -6.17 -0.43 11.57
N ILE A 38 -4.86 -0.47 11.31
CA ILE A 38 -4.27 -0.44 9.96
C ILE A 38 -4.68 -1.65 9.10
N PRO A 39 -4.45 -2.91 9.54
CA PRO A 39 -4.85 -4.08 8.76
C PRO A 39 -6.38 -4.20 8.64
N SER A 40 -7.15 -3.73 9.63
CA SER A 40 -8.62 -3.70 9.54
C SER A 40 -9.09 -2.78 8.41
N HIS A 41 -8.49 -1.60 8.28
CA HIS A 41 -8.79 -0.68 7.19
C HIS A 41 -8.38 -1.26 5.81
N MET A 42 -7.22 -1.92 5.76
CA MET A 42 -6.75 -2.62 4.56
C MET A 42 -7.75 -3.71 4.12
N LEU A 43 -8.21 -4.54 5.07
CA LEU A 43 -9.16 -5.61 4.80
C LEU A 43 -10.53 -5.06 4.38
N TYR A 44 -11.00 -4.01 5.03
CA TYR A 44 -12.23 -3.31 4.66
C TYR A 44 -12.19 -2.82 3.20
N THR A 45 -11.09 -2.18 2.81
CA THR A 45 -10.89 -1.67 1.45
C THR A 45 -10.83 -2.82 0.44
N LEU A 46 -10.19 -3.93 0.81
CA LEU A 46 -10.06 -5.11 -0.03
C LEU A 46 -11.41 -5.82 -0.28
N MET A 47 -12.23 -6.00 0.77
CA MET A 47 -13.55 -6.62 0.66
C MET A 47 -14.54 -5.77 -0.16
N ARG A 48 -14.38 -4.45 -0.14
CA ARG A 48 -15.26 -3.51 -0.86
C ARG A 48 -14.83 -3.33 -2.33
N GLY A 49 -13.63 -3.77 -2.70
CA GLY A 49 -13.13 -3.78 -4.07
C GLY A 49 -13.88 -4.80 -4.93
N LYS A 50 -14.46 -4.36 -6.04
CA LYS A 50 -15.22 -5.22 -6.98
C LYS A 50 -14.33 -6.06 -7.92
N GLY A 51 -13.05 -6.27 -7.61
CA GLY A 51 -12.07 -6.92 -8.48
C GLY A 51 -11.33 -8.07 -7.81
N SER A 52 -10.34 -8.65 -8.49
CA SER A 52 -9.45 -9.65 -7.88
C SER A 52 -8.73 -9.04 -6.67
N LEU A 53 -8.59 -9.81 -5.58
CA LEU A 53 -7.96 -9.34 -4.34
C LEU A 53 -6.55 -8.79 -4.63
N MET A 54 -5.82 -9.44 -5.53
CA MET A 54 -4.46 -9.04 -5.88
C MET A 54 -4.41 -7.75 -6.72
N GLU A 55 -5.40 -7.53 -7.59
CA GLU A 55 -5.51 -6.30 -8.39
C GLU A 55 -5.90 -5.10 -7.55
N THR A 56 -6.87 -5.30 -6.64
CA THR A 56 -7.29 -4.27 -5.69
C THR A 56 -6.12 -3.89 -4.78
N LEU A 57 -5.39 -4.88 -4.26
CA LEU A 57 -4.20 -4.64 -3.45
C LEU A 57 -3.13 -3.86 -4.22
N ARG A 58 -2.82 -4.28 -5.45
CA ARG A 58 -1.83 -3.60 -6.30
C ARG A 58 -2.22 -2.16 -6.62
N LYS A 59 -3.51 -1.90 -6.85
CA LYS A 59 -4.05 -0.56 -7.07
C LYS A 59 -3.95 0.31 -5.82
N GLN A 60 -4.23 -0.24 -4.64
CA GLN A 60 -4.16 0.51 -3.37
C GLN A 60 -2.72 0.77 -2.91
N LEU A 61 -1.76 -0.09 -3.31
CA LEU A 61 -0.33 0.12 -3.08
C LEU A 61 0.31 1.11 -4.06
N GLN A 62 -0.40 1.49 -5.12
CA GLN A 62 0.08 2.49 -6.05
C GLN A 62 -0.05 3.87 -5.41
N ALA A 63 1.05 4.64 -5.42
CA ALA A 63 1.04 6.01 -4.94
C ALA A 63 -0.01 6.83 -5.73
N VAL A 64 -0.81 7.62 -5.02
CA VAL A 64 -1.87 8.46 -5.61
C VAL A 64 -1.26 9.49 -6.56
N ASP A 65 -0.13 10.08 -6.16
CA ASP A 65 0.61 11.03 -6.97
C ASP A 65 2.11 10.70 -6.87
N TRP A 66 2.66 10.10 -7.92
CA TRP A 66 4.10 9.84 -8.06
C TRP A 66 4.78 10.93 -8.91
N THR A 67 4.12 12.09 -9.12
CA THR A 67 4.72 13.17 -9.90
C THR A 67 5.76 13.94 -9.07
N PRO A 68 6.82 14.48 -9.71
CA PRO A 68 7.76 15.35 -9.03
C PRO A 68 7.04 16.53 -8.35
N ALA A 69 7.40 16.83 -7.10
CA ALA A 69 6.77 17.93 -6.37
C ALA A 69 7.06 19.32 -6.97
N ASN A 70 8.16 19.46 -7.72
CA ASN A 70 8.49 20.68 -8.44
C ASN A 70 7.71 20.76 -9.76
N GLU A 71 7.06 21.88 -10.00
CA GLU A 71 6.19 22.10 -11.17
C GLU A 71 6.96 21.99 -12.49
N GLU A 72 8.19 22.51 -12.55
CA GLU A 72 9.05 22.43 -13.74
C GLU A 72 9.35 20.99 -14.13
N HIS A 73 9.77 20.17 -13.16
CA HIS A 73 10.06 18.75 -13.39
C HIS A 73 8.79 17.95 -13.74
N ARG A 74 7.62 18.38 -13.25
CA ARG A 74 6.33 17.76 -13.59
C ARG A 74 5.98 18.02 -15.05
N LEU A 75 6.15 19.26 -15.52
CA LEU A 75 5.92 19.62 -16.92
C LEU A 75 6.89 18.89 -17.85
N GLU A 76 8.19 18.85 -17.53
CA GLU A 76 9.18 18.10 -18.32
C GLU A 76 8.83 16.60 -18.42
N TYR A 77 8.39 16.02 -17.31
CA TYR A 77 7.97 14.61 -17.28
C TYR A 77 6.71 14.35 -18.13
N GLU A 78 5.74 15.26 -18.08
CA GLU A 78 4.53 15.20 -18.91
C GLU A 78 4.85 15.34 -20.41
N GLU A 79 5.77 16.24 -20.78
CA GLU A 79 6.25 16.39 -22.16
C GLU A 79 6.99 15.15 -22.65
N TYR A 80 7.84 14.56 -21.81
CA TYR A 80 8.53 13.30 -22.10
C TYR A 80 7.53 12.16 -22.36
N GLN A 81 6.54 12.01 -21.47
CA GLN A 81 5.45 11.03 -21.60
C GLN A 81 4.66 11.21 -22.90
N ARG A 82 4.31 12.45 -23.24
CA ARG A 82 3.58 12.80 -24.47
C ARG A 82 4.39 12.45 -25.71
N SER A 83 5.67 12.82 -25.72
CA SER A 83 6.59 12.55 -26.83
C SER A 83 6.77 11.05 -27.07
N ARG A 84 6.87 10.25 -26.00
CA ARG A 84 6.94 8.78 -26.11
C ARG A 84 5.69 8.17 -26.72
N LYS A 85 4.49 8.62 -26.31
CA LYS A 85 3.22 8.14 -26.88
C LYS A 85 3.11 8.46 -28.37
N LEU A 86 3.36 9.72 -28.75
CA LEU A 86 3.35 10.14 -30.15
C LEU A 86 4.31 9.31 -31.00
N THR A 87 5.53 9.08 -30.50
CA THR A 87 6.54 8.27 -31.19
C THR A 87 6.09 6.83 -31.37
N SER A 88 5.42 6.24 -30.37
CA SER A 88 4.88 4.87 -30.50
C SER A 88 3.73 4.78 -31.50
N GLU A 89 2.84 5.77 -31.54
CA GLU A 89 1.72 5.83 -32.49
C GLU A 89 2.22 6.02 -33.93
N LEU A 90 3.16 6.95 -34.14
CA LEU A 90 3.81 7.16 -35.44
C LEU A 90 4.48 5.88 -35.95
N LYS A 91 5.18 5.15 -35.06
CA LYS A 91 5.80 3.86 -35.41
C LYS A 91 4.75 2.82 -35.81
N ALA A 92 3.65 2.71 -35.07
CA ALA A 92 2.57 1.79 -35.40
C ALA A 92 1.96 2.10 -36.78
N ILE A 93 1.65 3.37 -37.03
CA ILE A 93 1.11 3.84 -38.32
C ILE A 93 2.08 3.55 -39.46
N THR A 94 3.37 3.86 -39.28
CA THR A 94 4.39 3.62 -40.29
C THR A 94 4.48 2.13 -40.65
N VAL A 95 4.45 1.26 -39.63
CA VAL A 95 4.47 -0.20 -39.81
C VAL A 95 3.23 -0.68 -40.56
N GLU A 96 2.05 -0.11 -40.28
CA GLU A 96 0.81 -0.42 -40.99
C GLU A 96 0.87 0.01 -42.46
N THR A 97 1.33 1.22 -42.75
CA THR A 97 1.50 1.72 -44.13
C THR A 97 2.45 0.81 -44.93
N MET A 98 3.60 0.45 -44.36
CA MET A 98 4.57 -0.45 -45.00
C MET A 98 4.06 -1.89 -45.21
N LYS A 99 3.03 -2.30 -44.47
CA LYS A 99 2.34 -3.59 -44.66
C LYS A 99 1.30 -3.50 -45.77
N SER A 100 0.59 -2.39 -45.88
CA SER A 100 -0.39 -2.13 -46.93
C SER A 100 0.24 -2.00 -48.32
N GLU A 101 1.44 -1.46 -48.43
CA GLU A 101 2.17 -1.32 -49.71
C GLU A 101 2.78 -2.64 -50.22
N ARG A 102 2.85 -3.67 -49.36
CA ARG A 102 3.42 -4.99 -49.69
C ARG A 102 2.38 -6.05 -50.10
N LEU A 103 1.10 -5.71 -50.06
CA LEU A 103 -0.02 -6.56 -50.52
C LEU A 103 -0.48 -6.10 -51.91
#